data_AF-A0A1E5R5E5-F1
#
_entry.id   AF-A0A1E5R5E5-F1
#
_cell.length_a   1.000
_cell.length_b   1.000
_cell.length_c   1.000
_cell.angle_alpha   90.00
_cell.angle_beta   90.00
_cell.angle_gamma   90.00
#
_symmetry.space_group_name_H-M   'P 1'
#
loop_
_entity.id
_entity.type
_entity.pdbx_description
1 polymer ?
#
loop_
_entity_poly.entity_id
_entity_poly.type
_entity_poly.pdbx_seq_one_letter_code
_entity_poly.pdbx_strand_id
1 'polypeptide(L)'
;MPQASGKLNKNKKGHRVTKRQTNLRKAAPLQLKPKSVHKGLHLHKLSSKYSITEQTEKLVASKVGHLEVLKGTRKEIEKQKKQKALKDAKKGK
;
A
#
# COMPACT_ATOMS: atom_id res chain seq x y z
N MET A 1 -66.58 -15.09 -32.04
CA MET A 1 -65.31 -14.89 -31.29
C MET A 1 -64.76 -13.52 -31.62
N PRO A 2 -64.71 -12.55 -30.68
CA PRO A 2 -64.09 -11.26 -30.96
C PRO A 2 -62.56 -11.40 -30.84
N GLN A 3 -61.83 -11.09 -31.91
CA GLN A 3 -60.37 -10.99 -31.88
C GLN A 3 -59.98 -9.60 -31.35
N ALA A 4 -59.18 -9.54 -30.27
CA ALA A 4 -58.72 -8.28 -29.69
C ALA A 4 -57.76 -7.55 -30.65
N SER A 5 -58.01 -6.26 -30.88
CA SER A 5 -57.17 -5.39 -31.70
C SER A 5 -55.79 -5.18 -31.05
N GLY A 6 -54.72 -5.62 -31.71
CA GLY A 6 -53.35 -5.34 -31.28
C GLY A 6 -53.01 -3.86 -31.46
N LYS A 7 -52.85 -3.12 -30.35
CA LYS A 7 -52.38 -1.73 -30.39
C LYS A 7 -50.85 -1.72 -30.55
N LEU A 8 -50.37 -1.18 -31.66
CA LEU A 8 -48.95 -0.93 -31.88
C LEU A 8 -48.50 0.20 -30.93
N ASN A 9 -47.66 -0.11 -29.95
CA ASN A 9 -47.13 0.86 -29.01
C ASN A 9 -46.24 1.87 -29.76
N LYS A 10 -46.66 3.14 -29.77
CA LYS A 10 -45.93 4.25 -30.39
C LYS A 10 -44.51 4.30 -29.84
N ASN A 11 -43.51 4.25 -30.73
CA ASN A 11 -42.10 4.35 -30.40
C ASN A 11 -41.84 5.53 -29.45
N LYS A 12 -41.33 5.25 -28.25
CA LYS A 12 -40.86 6.29 -27.32
C LYS A 12 -39.72 7.03 -28.02
N LYS A 13 -39.93 8.31 -28.38
CA LYS A 13 -38.88 9.15 -28.97
C LYS A 13 -37.69 9.18 -28.00
N GLY A 14 -36.53 8.69 -28.45
CA GLY A 14 -35.30 8.76 -27.67
C GLY A 14 -34.94 10.21 -27.36
N HIS A 15 -34.61 10.52 -26.10
CA HIS A 15 -34.16 11.85 -25.72
C HIS A 15 -32.86 12.22 -26.47
N ARG A 16 -32.73 13.50 -26.85
CA ARG A 16 -31.56 14.02 -27.56
C ARG A 16 -30.32 13.93 -26.67
N VAL A 17 -29.42 13.00 -26.98
CA VAL A 17 -28.09 12.93 -26.35
C VAL A 17 -27.30 14.15 -26.78
N THR A 18 -27.03 15.09 -25.86
CA THR A 18 -26.16 16.23 -26.14
C THR A 18 -24.72 15.75 -26.21
N LYS A 19 -23.97 16.15 -27.26
CA LYS A 19 -22.60 15.67 -27.53
C LYS A 19 -21.56 16.05 -26.45
N ARG A 20 -21.93 16.82 -25.43
CA ARG A 20 -21.05 17.23 -24.32
C ARG A 20 -21.79 17.12 -23.00
N GLN A 21 -21.77 15.94 -22.41
CA GLN A 21 -22.22 15.72 -21.05
C GLN A 21 -21.12 16.24 -20.10
N THR A 22 -21.37 17.36 -19.42
CA THR A 22 -20.39 18.02 -18.52
C THR A 22 -20.16 17.27 -17.22
N ASN A 23 -21.06 16.35 -16.86
CA ASN A 23 -20.87 15.42 -15.75
C ASN A 23 -20.19 14.15 -16.27
N LEU A 24 -18.85 14.18 -16.37
CA LEU A 24 -18.06 12.98 -16.59
C LEU A 24 -18.41 11.99 -15.47
N ARG A 25 -18.86 10.78 -15.83
CA ARG A 25 -19.08 9.71 -14.86
C ARG A 25 -17.75 9.47 -14.13
N LYS A 26 -17.78 9.40 -12.79
CA LYS A 26 -16.58 9.05 -12.01
C LYS A 26 -15.94 7.82 -12.65
N ALA A 27 -14.65 7.90 -12.95
CA ALA A 27 -13.92 6.78 -13.52
C ALA A 27 -14.15 5.55 -12.64
N ALA A 28 -14.40 4.40 -13.28
CA ALA A 28 -14.57 3.16 -12.54
C ALA A 28 -13.31 2.92 -11.69
N PRO A 29 -13.47 2.47 -10.43
CA PRO A 29 -12.32 2.17 -9.59
C PRO A 29 -11.42 1.14 -10.29
N LEU A 30 -10.11 1.38 -10.24
CA LEU A 30 -9.11 0.49 -10.84
C LEU A 30 -9.22 -0.89 -10.20
N GLN A 31 -9.59 -1.90 -11.00
CA GLN A 31 -9.67 -3.27 -10.53
C GLN A 31 -8.26 -3.89 -10.49
N LEU A 32 -7.63 -3.84 -9.31
CA LEU A 32 -6.37 -4.52 -9.04
C LEU A 32 -6.60 -6.02 -8.77
N LYS A 33 -7.28 -6.72 -9.68
CA LYS A 33 -7.49 -8.17 -9.58
C LYS A 33 -6.44 -8.90 -10.42
N PRO A 34 -5.90 -10.04 -9.96
CA PRO A 34 -5.00 -10.84 -10.78
C PRO A 34 -5.73 -11.37 -12.01
N LYS A 35 -5.08 -11.27 -13.18
CA LYS A 35 -5.66 -11.68 -14.47
C LYS A 35 -5.78 -13.21 -14.62
N SER A 36 -4.98 -13.99 -13.88
CA SER A 36 -5.02 -15.45 -13.90
C SER A 36 -5.48 -16.02 -12.56
N VAL A 37 -6.46 -16.92 -12.62
CA VAL A 37 -7.15 -17.49 -11.46
C VAL A 37 -6.19 -18.32 -10.61
N HIS A 38 -5.33 -19.14 -11.20
CA HIS A 38 -4.57 -20.12 -10.41
C HIS A 38 -3.25 -19.60 -9.83
N LYS A 39 -2.44 -18.85 -10.59
CA LYS A 39 -1.12 -18.39 -10.13
C LYS A 39 -1.16 -17.01 -9.47
N GLY A 40 -2.04 -16.12 -9.93
CA GLY A 40 -2.11 -14.74 -9.45
C GLY A 40 -2.90 -14.56 -8.17
N LEU A 41 -3.94 -15.37 -7.91
CA LEU A 41 -4.80 -15.21 -6.71
C LEU A 41 -4.04 -15.45 -5.40
N HIS A 42 -3.19 -16.48 -5.35
CA HIS A 42 -2.42 -16.80 -4.14
C HIS A 42 -1.41 -15.69 -3.82
N LEU A 43 -0.62 -15.28 -4.82
CA LEU A 43 0.36 -14.21 -4.67
C LEU A 43 -0.30 -12.86 -4.33
N HIS A 44 -1.45 -12.55 -4.94
CA HIS A 44 -2.22 -11.35 -4.62
C HIS A 44 -2.72 -11.36 -3.18
N LYS A 45 -3.25 -12.49 -2.70
CA LYS A 45 -3.67 -12.64 -1.29
C LYS A 45 -2.49 -12.48 -0.33
N LEU A 46 -1.33 -13.05 -0.66
CA LEU A 46 -0.11 -12.89 0.15
C LEU A 46 0.35 -11.43 0.18
N SER A 47 0.40 -10.75 -0.96
CA SER A 47 0.76 -9.33 -1.05
C SER A 47 -0.19 -8.42 -0.26
N SER A 48 -1.48 -8.74 -0.20
CA SER A 48 -2.43 -7.95 0.60
C SER A 48 -2.32 -8.17 2.12
N LYS A 49 -1.78 -9.33 2.53
CA LYS A 49 -1.71 -9.74 3.94
C LYS A 49 -0.35 -9.47 4.57
N TYR A 50 0.71 -9.54 3.76
CA TYR A 50 2.08 -9.38 4.19
C TYR A 50 2.67 -8.18 3.48
N SER A 51 2.89 -7.10 4.23
CA SER A 51 3.75 -6.03 3.75
C SER A 51 5.20 -6.41 4.00
N ILE A 52 5.99 -6.46 2.93
CA ILE A 52 7.44 -6.63 3.02
C ILE A 52 8.03 -5.51 3.89
N THR A 53 7.49 -4.28 3.79
CA THR A 53 7.97 -3.14 4.58
C THR A 53 7.79 -3.37 6.07
N GLU A 54 6.61 -3.81 6.51
CA GLU A 54 6.31 -4.07 7.92
C GLU A 54 7.22 -5.16 8.52
N GLN A 55 7.44 -6.24 7.76
CA GLN A 55 8.36 -7.31 8.18
C GLN A 55 9.81 -6.83 8.25
N THR A 56 10.25 -6.02 7.27
CA THR A 56 11.59 -5.41 7.31
C THR A 56 11.73 -4.39 8.42
N GLU A 57 10.71 -3.57 8.70
CA GLU A 57 10.68 -2.60 9.80
C GLU A 57 10.79 -3.31 11.14
N LYS A 58 10.05 -4.42 11.33
CA LYS A 58 10.13 -5.25 12.54
C LYS A 58 11.51 -5.89 12.72
N LEU A 59 12.12 -6.36 11.63
CA LEU A 59 13.45 -6.97 11.64
C LEU A 59 14.55 -5.93 11.91
N VAL A 60 14.43 -4.74 11.30
CA VAL A 60 15.33 -3.62 11.58
C VAL A 60 15.17 -3.16 13.02
N ALA A 61 13.95 -3.01 13.53
CA ALA A 61 13.69 -2.62 14.91
C ALA A 61 14.21 -3.65 15.92
N SER A 62 14.05 -4.96 15.65
CA SER A 62 14.58 -6.00 16.54
C SER A 62 16.11 -6.02 16.55
N LYS A 63 16.75 -5.87 15.39
CA LYS A 63 18.22 -5.78 15.29
C LYS A 63 18.73 -4.49 15.93
N VAL A 64 18.15 -3.33 15.61
CA VAL A 64 18.59 -2.04 16.17
C VAL A 64 18.33 -1.98 17.67
N GLY A 65 17.14 -2.36 18.15
CA GLY A 65 16.81 -2.39 19.58
C GLY A 65 17.67 -3.39 20.37
N HIS A 66 17.90 -4.60 19.84
CA HIS A 66 18.82 -5.55 20.47
C HIS A 66 20.26 -5.04 20.47
N LEU A 67 20.70 -4.36 19.40
CA LEU A 67 22.01 -3.75 19.33
C LEU A 67 22.15 -2.56 20.29
N GLU A 68 21.09 -1.80 20.55
CA GLU A 68 21.09 -0.76 21.57
C GLU A 68 21.25 -1.36 22.98
N VAL A 69 20.63 -2.52 23.25
CA VAL A 69 20.83 -3.23 24.53
C VAL A 69 22.24 -3.81 24.64
N LEU A 70 22.78 -4.42 23.58
CA LEU A 70 24.09 -5.07 23.61
C LEU A 70 25.27 -4.10 23.52
N LYS A 71 25.18 -3.08 22.66
CA LYS A 71 26.28 -2.15 22.34
C LYS A 71 26.10 -0.77 22.97
N GLY A 72 24.93 -0.49 23.57
CA GLY A 72 24.55 0.82 24.08
C GLY A 72 23.95 1.72 23.01
N THR A 73 23.29 2.80 23.44
CA THR A 73 22.73 3.80 22.50
C THR A 73 23.86 4.57 21.78
N ARG A 74 23.55 5.16 20.62
CA ARG A 74 24.55 5.96 19.86
C ARG A 74 25.20 7.04 20.73
N LYS A 75 24.42 7.72 21.58
CA LYS A 75 24.92 8.75 22.50
C LYS A 75 25.89 8.18 23.54
N GLU A 76 25.62 7.00 24.07
CA GLU A 76 26.50 6.32 25.02
C GLU A 76 27.81 5.87 24.36
N ILE A 77 27.74 5.28 23.16
CA ILE A 77 28.92 4.88 22.39
C ILE A 77 29.81 6.09 22.10
N GLU A 78 29.21 7.20 21.65
CA GLU A 78 29.95 8.44 21.39
C GLU A 78 30.58 9.01 22.67
N LYS A 79 29.87 8.97 23.80
CA LYS A 79 30.39 9.39 25.12
C LYS A 79 31.54 8.51 25.58
N GLN A 80 31.42 7.18 25.45
CA GLN A 80 32.48 6.23 25.80
C GLN A 80 33.73 6.43 24.92
N LYS A 81 33.56 6.66 23.61
CA LYS A 81 34.67 6.95 22.69
C LYS A 81 35.40 8.23 23.08
N LYS A 82 34.67 9.30 23.39
CA LYS A 82 35.28 10.56 23.88
C LYS A 82 36.04 10.35 25.19
N GLN A 83 35.47 9.62 26.14
CA GLN A 83 36.13 9.33 27.41
C GLN A 83 37.38 8.46 27.24
N LYS A 84 37.38 7.48 26.34
CA LYS A 84 38.57 6.67 26.02
C LYS A 84 39.66 7.55 25.40
N ALA A 85 39.33 8.36 24.40
CA ALA A 85 40.29 9.29 23.78
C ALA A 85 40.92 10.26 24.79
N LEU A 86 40.12 10.79 25.73
CA LEU A 86 40.63 11.64 26.81
C LEU A 86 41.54 10.89 27.79
N LYS A 87 41.27 9.61 28.07
CA LYS A 87 42.13 8.78 28.93
C LYS A 87 43.43 8.41 28.22
N ASP A 88 43.37 8.06 26.94
CA ASP A 88 44.54 7.71 26.14
C ASP A 88 45.47 8.93 25.97
N ALA A 89 44.90 10.11 25.71
CA ALA A 89 45.65 11.37 25.66
C ALA A 89 46.28 11.78 27.01
N LYS A 90 45.69 11.35 28.13
CA LYS A 90 46.26 11.53 29.48
C LYS A 90 47.31 10.49 29.83
N LYS A 91 47.25 9.29 29.25
CA LYS A 91 48.18 8.18 29.51
C LYS A 91 49.45 8.27 28.66
N GLY A 92 49.38 8.96 27.52
CA GLY A 92 50.53 9.30 26.66
C GLY A 92 51.26 10.60 27.02
N LYS A 93 50.94 11.22 28.17
CA LYS A 93 51.69 12.32 28.80
C LYS A 93 52.24 11.83 30.12
#